data_AF-A0A8T4PJ86-F1
#
_entry.id   AF-A0A8T4PJ86-F1
#
_cell.length_a   1.000
_cell.length_b   1.000
_cell.length_c   1.000
_cell.angle_alpha   90.00
_cell.angle_beta   90.00
_cell.angle_gamma   90.00
#
_symmetry.space_group_name_H-M   'P 1'
#
loop_
_entity.id
_entity.type
_entity.pdbx_description
1 polymer ?
#
loop_
_entity_poly.entity_id
_entity_poly.type
_entity_poly.pdbx_seq_one_letter_code
_entity_poly.pdbx_strand_id
1 'polypeptide(L)'
;MATDLISIGILFICAIAGGIIAARLKQPTVFGLLLVGAIIGPNALNLVRNAEIINIMADLGAILLTFAIGLEFNVSRLFKSGVRAVLIAFLKFGIVLFMTYKITLFMGLDTGTSLFIGIILSFSSTVVVVKILEQKSMFARKEVPLLIGILLLEDVFAIIVLTIFSSMSNPSARLLTTFEHIAVAISALIILYIILLKIFRHIVDLIFRHHNDESVFTFLSLGIGALFSYFAVFLGLPASSGAFLAGSLIASLPNAREFAKVTNPYAIMFTSIFFISMGTLTDFGTIRTHFFLLMGLLIAVFISRLVAIGLMSYLIANFRKEGPFFASIAMIPVGEFSLLIAKESRNFGLGGIDLVTITASLIFMSAICMSISINHSEGIYKFISSKVPLKTKLKAERISDFLRAFFDQLEIETSFTNKLKKESKILFFSSVIALFGSFGFFRIVELAGKMQSNLLTWLIYALGAVLLFLSLKFIYKKIKSVHYLLGVVLTNVDSSRNLKKCTKILNILVIAFTLFFIALIFPFVIFGFKLGSWANFIPFVLGFMGFYYVEKLIALILGSPHYPQFGRLVFSYLKKFSKAGNAK
;
A
#
# COMPACT_ATOMS: atom_id res chain seq x y z
N MET A 1 -7.38 -21.54 -34.49
CA MET A 1 -8.29 -20.38 -34.69
C MET A 1 -9.75 -20.68 -34.33
N ALA A 2 -10.43 -21.68 -34.92
CA ALA A 2 -11.83 -21.97 -34.57
C ALA A 2 -12.02 -22.49 -33.12
N THR A 3 -11.14 -23.39 -32.68
CA THR A 3 -11.07 -23.90 -31.30
C THR A 3 -10.78 -22.81 -30.27
N ASP A 4 -10.01 -21.81 -30.69
CA ASP A 4 -9.61 -20.65 -29.90
C ASP A 4 -10.81 -19.71 -29.67
N LEU A 5 -11.59 -19.47 -30.72
CA LEU A 5 -12.83 -18.69 -30.64
C LEU A 5 -13.88 -19.36 -29.75
N ILE A 6 -14.02 -20.69 -29.87
CA ILE A 6 -14.92 -21.48 -29.02
C ILE A 6 -14.50 -21.38 -27.55
N SER A 7 -13.19 -21.42 -27.27
CA SER A 7 -12.67 -21.26 -25.91
C SER A 7 -13.06 -19.91 -25.31
N ILE A 8 -12.99 -18.83 -26.10
CA ILE A 8 -13.45 -17.50 -25.68
C ILE A 8 -14.97 -17.49 -25.42
N GLY A 9 -15.77 -18.11 -26.29
CA GLY A 9 -17.21 -18.25 -26.08
C GLY A 9 -17.55 -18.99 -24.78
N ILE A 10 -16.81 -20.06 -24.47
CA ILE A 10 -16.94 -20.81 -23.21
C ILE A 10 -16.62 -19.90 -22.02
N LEU A 11 -15.56 -19.08 -22.08
CA LEU A 11 -15.21 -18.15 -21.00
C LEU A 11 -16.37 -17.18 -20.68
N PHE A 12 -17.09 -16.66 -21.68
CA PHE A 12 -18.24 -15.78 -21.45
C PHE A 12 -19.41 -16.49 -20.77
N ILE A 13 -19.76 -17.70 -21.23
CA ILE A 13 -20.84 -18.50 -20.62
C ILE A 13 -20.47 -18.84 -19.16
N CYS A 14 -19.20 -19.19 -18.94
CA CYS A 14 -18.64 -19.43 -17.63
C CYS A 14 -18.66 -18.19 -16.72
N ALA A 15 -18.48 -16.99 -17.27
CA ALA A 15 -18.62 -15.75 -16.50
C ALA A 15 -20.04 -15.56 -15.95
N ILE A 16 -21.06 -15.87 -16.75
CA ILE A 16 -22.46 -15.86 -16.32
C ILE A 16 -22.67 -16.88 -15.21
N ALA A 17 -22.23 -18.12 -15.41
CA ALA A 17 -22.34 -19.18 -14.40
C ALA A 17 -21.65 -18.77 -13.08
N GLY A 18 -20.43 -18.21 -13.17
CA GLY A 18 -19.67 -17.72 -12.01
C GLY A 18 -20.41 -16.61 -11.28
N GLY A 19 -20.96 -15.62 -12.00
CA GLY A 19 -21.77 -14.56 -11.42
C GLY A 19 -23.01 -15.09 -10.68
N ILE A 20 -23.73 -16.05 -11.28
CA ILE A 20 -24.91 -16.69 -10.66
C ILE A 20 -24.51 -17.46 -9.40
N ILE A 21 -23.42 -18.24 -9.46
CA ILE A 21 -22.89 -18.99 -8.32
C ILE A 21 -22.54 -18.05 -7.17
N ALA A 22 -21.80 -16.96 -7.47
CA ALA A 22 -21.44 -15.96 -6.48
C ALA A 22 -22.67 -15.30 -5.85
N ALA A 23 -23.66 -14.91 -6.66
CA ALA A 23 -24.89 -14.31 -6.18
C ALA A 23 -25.69 -15.26 -5.27
N ARG A 24 -25.83 -16.54 -5.65
CA ARG A 24 -26.52 -17.56 -4.84
C ARG A 24 -25.82 -17.80 -3.51
N LEU A 25 -24.49 -17.82 -3.51
CA LEU A 25 -23.68 -18.02 -2.31
C LEU A 25 -23.50 -16.72 -1.49
N LYS A 26 -24.11 -15.61 -1.92
CA LYS A 26 -23.93 -14.28 -1.32
C LYS A 26 -22.45 -13.93 -1.16
N GLN A 27 -21.67 -14.24 -2.18
CA GLN A 27 -20.25 -13.94 -2.29
C GLN A 27 -20.01 -12.89 -3.38
N PRO A 28 -18.87 -12.16 -3.35
CA PRO A 28 -18.46 -11.27 -4.43
C PRO A 28 -18.31 -12.02 -5.76
N THR A 29 -18.58 -11.36 -6.88
CA THR A 29 -18.51 -11.96 -8.24
C THR A 29 -17.16 -12.63 -8.52
N VAL A 30 -16.07 -12.00 -8.07
CA VAL A 30 -14.68 -12.51 -8.21
C VAL A 30 -14.55 -13.95 -7.74
N PHE A 31 -15.24 -14.33 -6.66
CA PHE A 31 -15.21 -15.70 -6.15
C PHE A 31 -15.78 -16.70 -7.17
N GLY A 32 -16.97 -16.41 -7.72
CA GLY A 32 -17.60 -17.32 -8.67
C GLY A 32 -16.81 -17.43 -9.97
N LEU A 33 -16.18 -16.34 -10.40
CA LEU A 33 -15.31 -16.30 -11.58
C LEU A 33 -14.06 -17.17 -11.40
N LEU A 34 -13.35 -17.04 -10.27
CA LEU A 34 -12.19 -17.88 -9.95
C LEU A 34 -12.58 -19.36 -9.84
N LEU A 35 -13.71 -19.66 -9.18
CA LEU A 35 -14.19 -21.02 -8.99
C LEU A 35 -14.53 -21.69 -10.31
N VAL A 36 -15.29 -21.01 -11.18
CA VAL A 36 -15.62 -21.55 -12.50
C VAL A 36 -14.36 -21.70 -13.35
N GLY A 37 -13.45 -20.73 -13.31
CA GLY A 37 -12.13 -20.83 -13.95
C GLY A 37 -11.38 -22.09 -13.52
N ALA A 38 -11.30 -22.36 -12.22
CA ALA A 38 -10.64 -23.56 -11.70
C ALA A 38 -11.30 -24.85 -12.21
N ILE A 39 -12.63 -24.88 -12.30
CA ILE A 39 -13.39 -26.05 -12.81
C ILE A 39 -13.15 -26.27 -14.31
N ILE A 40 -13.17 -25.23 -15.14
CA ILE A 40 -13.03 -25.36 -16.60
C ILE A 40 -11.58 -25.47 -17.07
N GLY A 41 -10.63 -25.11 -16.21
CA GLY A 41 -9.21 -25.12 -16.49
C GLY A 41 -8.63 -26.51 -16.76
N PRO A 42 -7.37 -26.56 -17.24
CA PRO A 42 -6.68 -27.81 -17.59
C PRO A 42 -6.56 -28.79 -16.43
N ASN A 43 -6.53 -28.30 -15.19
CA ASN A 43 -6.39 -29.13 -13.98
C ASN A 43 -7.71 -29.78 -13.51
N ALA A 44 -8.83 -29.57 -14.22
CA ALA A 44 -10.13 -30.14 -13.89
C ALA A 44 -10.86 -30.66 -15.15
N LEU A 45 -11.87 -29.95 -15.67
CA LEU A 45 -12.64 -30.40 -16.84
C LEU A 45 -11.87 -30.26 -18.16
N ASN A 46 -10.76 -29.51 -18.17
CA ASN A 46 -9.87 -29.35 -19.31
C ASN A 46 -10.60 -28.89 -20.59
N LEU A 47 -11.57 -27.98 -20.40
CA LEU A 47 -12.40 -27.39 -21.46
C LEU A 47 -11.67 -26.27 -22.19
N VAL A 48 -10.85 -25.49 -21.45
CA VAL A 48 -9.99 -24.46 -22.01
C VAL A 48 -8.54 -24.94 -21.93
N ARG A 49 -7.97 -25.29 -23.09
CA ARG A 49 -6.64 -25.94 -23.17
C ARG A 49 -5.52 -25.00 -23.61
N ASN A 50 -5.86 -23.95 -24.35
CA ASN A 50 -4.86 -23.09 -24.97
C ASN A 50 -4.30 -22.09 -23.93
N ALA A 51 -3.12 -22.41 -23.38
CA ALA A 51 -2.43 -21.59 -22.40
C ALA A 51 -2.08 -20.19 -22.93
N GLU A 52 -1.81 -20.05 -24.23
CA GLU A 52 -1.49 -18.76 -24.85
C GLU A 52 -2.70 -17.82 -24.78
N ILE A 53 -3.89 -18.32 -25.12
CA ILE A 53 -5.13 -17.55 -25.05
C ILE A 53 -5.47 -17.19 -23.61
N ILE A 54 -5.33 -18.14 -22.67
CA ILE A 54 -5.55 -17.88 -21.24
C ILE A 54 -4.64 -16.73 -20.78
N ASN A 55 -3.37 -16.74 -21.18
CA ASN A 55 -2.42 -15.70 -20.81
C ASN A 55 -2.77 -14.35 -21.44
N ILE A 56 -3.06 -14.29 -22.75
CA ILE A 56 -3.46 -13.05 -23.43
C ILE A 56 -4.72 -12.46 -22.80
N MET A 57 -5.72 -13.30 -22.53
CA MET A 57 -6.97 -12.90 -21.90
C MET A 57 -6.74 -12.40 -20.46
N ALA A 58 -5.85 -13.06 -19.70
CA ALA A 58 -5.45 -12.59 -18.38
C ALA A 58 -4.72 -11.24 -18.45
N ASP A 59 -3.79 -11.04 -19.38
CA ASP A 59 -3.05 -9.78 -19.51
C ASP A 59 -3.95 -8.62 -19.91
N LEU A 60 -4.83 -8.83 -20.90
CA LEU A 60 -5.79 -7.83 -21.33
C LEU A 60 -6.78 -7.49 -20.21
N GLY A 61 -7.28 -8.50 -19.49
CA GLY A 61 -8.15 -8.28 -18.35
C GLY A 61 -7.46 -7.59 -17.16
N ALA A 62 -6.17 -7.86 -16.92
CA ALA A 62 -5.37 -7.13 -15.93
C ALA A 62 -5.18 -5.65 -16.30
N ILE A 63 -4.93 -5.36 -17.59
CA ILE A 63 -4.85 -4.00 -18.12
C ILE A 63 -6.17 -3.25 -17.88
N LEU A 64 -7.31 -3.85 -18.25
CA LEU A 64 -8.59 -3.16 -18.08
C LEU A 64 -9.08 -3.08 -16.63
N LEU A 65 -8.72 -4.05 -15.78
CA LEU A 65 -8.94 -3.98 -14.34
C LEU A 65 -8.20 -2.77 -13.75
N THR A 66 -6.91 -2.66 -14.02
CA THR A 66 -6.09 -1.56 -13.48
C THR A 66 -6.45 -0.20 -14.09
N PHE A 67 -6.87 -0.18 -15.35
CA PHE A 67 -7.46 1.01 -15.98
C PHE A 67 -8.75 1.47 -15.29
N ALA A 68 -9.68 0.55 -15.02
CA ALA A 68 -10.93 0.85 -14.33
C ALA A 68 -10.69 1.41 -12.93
N ILE A 69 -9.73 0.82 -12.21
CA ILE A 69 -9.28 1.34 -10.90
C ILE A 69 -8.70 2.76 -11.07
N GLY A 70 -7.92 2.99 -12.12
CA GLY A 70 -7.44 4.32 -12.48
C GLY A 70 -8.58 5.33 -12.70
N LEU A 71 -9.68 4.93 -13.34
CA LEU A 71 -10.86 5.79 -13.55
C LEU A 71 -11.57 6.18 -12.26
N GLU A 72 -11.63 5.26 -11.30
CA GLU A 72 -12.17 5.54 -9.96
C GLU A 72 -11.24 6.45 -9.15
N PHE A 73 -9.95 6.41 -9.48
CA PHE A 73 -8.89 7.13 -8.81
C PHE A 73 -8.84 8.60 -9.25
N ASN A 74 -9.49 9.46 -8.47
CA ASN A 74 -9.23 10.89 -8.55
C ASN A 74 -8.09 11.24 -7.58
N VAL A 75 -6.93 11.66 -8.11
CA VAL A 75 -5.75 12.08 -7.32
C VAL A 75 -6.13 13.10 -6.23
N SER A 76 -7.10 13.98 -6.48
CA SER A 76 -7.59 14.95 -5.50
C SER A 76 -8.35 14.31 -4.33
N ARG A 77 -9.01 13.16 -4.53
CA ARG A 77 -9.67 12.39 -3.47
C ARG A 77 -8.64 11.70 -2.57
N LEU A 78 -7.51 11.25 -3.10
CA LEU A 78 -6.44 10.64 -2.28
C LEU A 78 -5.85 11.65 -1.27
N PHE A 79 -5.74 12.92 -1.66
CA PHE A 79 -5.35 13.99 -0.74
C PHE A 79 -6.45 14.37 0.28
N LYS A 80 -7.70 13.95 0.05
CA LYS A 80 -8.81 14.11 0.99
C LYS A 80 -8.97 12.93 1.95
N SER A 81 -8.33 11.79 1.70
CA SER A 81 -8.39 10.57 2.53
C SER A 81 -7.90 10.76 3.99
N GLY A 82 -7.35 11.93 4.32
CA GLY A 82 -6.85 12.26 5.65
C GLY A 82 -5.46 11.69 5.91
N VAL A 83 -4.67 12.41 6.71
CA VAL A 83 -3.29 11.99 7.09
C VAL A 83 -3.30 10.63 7.80
N ARG A 84 -4.39 10.32 8.51
CA ARG A 84 -4.58 9.04 9.20
C ARG A 84 -4.62 7.86 8.25
N ALA A 85 -5.39 7.94 7.15
CA ALA A 85 -5.50 6.82 6.20
C ALA A 85 -4.14 6.49 5.58
N VAL A 86 -3.38 7.52 5.16
CA VAL A 86 -2.03 7.36 4.60
C VAL A 86 -1.10 6.67 5.58
N LEU A 87 -1.07 7.15 6.82
CA LEU A 87 -0.20 6.58 7.85
C LEU A 87 -0.59 5.14 8.20
N ILE A 88 -1.88 4.86 8.36
CA ILE A 88 -2.38 3.53 8.68
C ILE A 88 -2.10 2.56 7.53
N ALA A 89 -2.37 2.93 6.28
CA ALA A 89 -2.10 2.09 5.11
C ALA A 89 -0.63 1.69 5.03
N PHE A 90 0.27 2.66 5.19
CA PHE A 90 1.71 2.43 5.12
C PHE A 90 2.22 1.54 6.27
N LEU A 91 1.81 1.84 7.50
CA LEU A 91 2.19 1.05 8.67
C LEU A 91 1.60 -0.37 8.60
N LYS A 92 0.35 -0.50 8.16
CA LYS A 92 -0.31 -1.80 7.96
C LYS A 92 0.44 -2.64 6.95
N PHE A 93 0.75 -2.08 5.78
CA PHE A 93 1.54 -2.78 4.75
C PHE A 93 2.84 -3.34 5.35
N GLY A 94 3.57 -2.49 6.09
CA GLY A 94 4.81 -2.90 6.74
C GLY A 94 4.68 -4.00 7.78
N ILE A 95 3.71 -3.86 8.69
CA ILE A 95 3.52 -4.82 9.78
C ILE A 95 3.07 -6.16 9.22
N VAL A 96 2.12 -6.15 8.28
CA VAL A 96 1.61 -7.37 7.67
C VAL A 96 2.71 -8.07 6.87
N LEU A 97 3.47 -7.33 6.04
CA LEU A 97 4.60 -7.87 5.29
C LEU A 97 5.61 -8.52 6.23
N PHE A 98 6.05 -7.79 7.26
CA PHE A 98 7.05 -8.30 8.19
C PHE A 98 6.56 -9.54 8.94
N MET A 99 5.33 -9.53 9.46
CA MET A 99 4.79 -10.67 10.19
C MET A 99 4.63 -11.91 9.31
N THR A 100 4.02 -11.75 8.14
CA THR A 100 3.78 -12.87 7.21
C THR A 100 5.08 -13.40 6.61
N TYR A 101 6.06 -12.54 6.29
CA TYR A 101 7.41 -12.92 5.92
C TYR A 101 8.08 -13.79 7.00
N LYS A 102 7.98 -13.39 8.27
CA LYS A 102 8.57 -14.18 9.37
C LYS A 102 7.83 -15.49 9.59
N ILE A 103 6.50 -15.47 9.59
CA ILE A 103 5.69 -16.68 9.77
C ILE A 103 6.01 -17.70 8.67
N THR A 104 6.09 -17.27 7.42
CA THR A 104 6.41 -18.16 6.28
C THR A 104 7.84 -18.70 6.34
N LEU A 105 8.82 -17.90 6.77
CA LEU A 105 10.17 -18.40 7.04
C LEU A 105 10.17 -19.49 8.13
N PHE A 106 9.40 -19.30 9.20
CA PHE A 106 9.24 -20.31 10.25
C PHE A 106 8.52 -21.57 9.77
N MET A 107 7.68 -21.46 8.74
CA MET A 107 7.07 -22.61 8.05
C MET A 107 8.04 -23.35 7.11
N GLY A 108 9.30 -22.92 7.02
CA GLY A 108 10.35 -23.57 6.25
C GLY A 108 10.44 -23.13 4.78
N LEU A 109 9.76 -22.04 4.40
CA LEU A 109 9.84 -21.50 3.05
C LEU A 109 11.15 -20.71 2.83
N ASP A 110 11.62 -20.66 1.58
CA ASP A 110 12.79 -19.87 1.23
C ASP A 110 12.52 -18.37 1.30
N THR A 111 13.59 -17.58 1.40
CA THR A 111 13.50 -16.13 1.59
C THR A 111 12.75 -15.42 0.45
N GLY A 112 12.90 -15.87 -0.80
CA GLY A 112 12.22 -15.28 -1.93
C GLY A 112 10.72 -15.55 -1.87
N THR A 113 10.34 -16.82 -1.72
CA THR A 113 8.94 -17.23 -1.59
C THR A 113 8.25 -16.56 -0.39
N SER A 114 8.92 -16.50 0.76
CA SER A 114 8.43 -15.80 1.95
C SER A 114 8.20 -14.31 1.73
N LEU A 115 9.09 -13.63 1.00
CA LEU A 115 8.95 -12.21 0.70
C LEU A 115 7.75 -11.96 -0.20
N PHE A 116 7.60 -12.75 -1.26
CA PHE A 116 6.47 -12.65 -2.18
C PHE A 116 5.15 -12.92 -1.48
N ILE A 117 5.06 -13.99 -0.68
CA ILE A 117 3.87 -14.25 0.14
C ILE A 117 3.60 -13.07 1.07
N GLY A 118 4.62 -12.52 1.74
CA GLY A 118 4.41 -11.41 2.66
C GLY A 118 3.84 -10.17 1.99
N ILE A 119 4.26 -9.88 0.77
CA ILE A 119 3.76 -8.78 -0.04
C ILE A 119 2.35 -9.05 -0.54
N ILE A 120 2.10 -10.23 -1.11
CA ILE A 120 0.78 -10.68 -1.58
C ILE A 120 -0.25 -10.53 -0.45
N LEU A 121 0.08 -10.98 0.76
CA LEU A 121 -0.82 -10.94 1.91
C LEU A 121 -0.98 -9.55 2.53
N SER A 122 -0.14 -8.58 2.16
CA SER A 122 -0.21 -7.22 2.66
C SER A 122 -1.32 -6.40 2.01
N PHE A 123 -1.85 -6.80 0.86
CA PHE A 123 -2.92 -6.10 0.16
C PHE A 123 -4.30 -6.67 0.47
N SER A 124 -5.24 -5.78 0.76
CA SER A 124 -6.65 -6.12 0.99
C SER A 124 -7.49 -5.82 -0.26
N SER A 125 -8.65 -6.47 -0.42
CA SER A 125 -9.53 -6.23 -1.59
C SER A 125 -10.56 -5.14 -1.33
N THR A 126 -10.62 -4.12 -2.18
CA THR A 126 -11.63 -3.05 -2.08
C THR A 126 -13.03 -3.59 -2.40
N VAL A 127 -13.17 -4.27 -3.55
CA VAL A 127 -14.46 -4.75 -4.06
C VAL A 127 -15.09 -5.78 -3.13
N VAL A 128 -14.31 -6.76 -2.64
CA VAL A 128 -14.82 -7.81 -1.76
C VAL A 128 -15.28 -7.22 -0.43
N VAL A 129 -14.48 -6.33 0.17
CA VAL A 129 -14.80 -5.71 1.47
C VAL A 129 -16.07 -4.88 1.38
N VAL A 130 -16.18 -4.00 0.39
CA VAL A 130 -17.38 -3.17 0.18
C VAL A 130 -18.61 -4.06 0.01
N LYS A 131 -18.53 -5.08 -0.85
CA LYS A 131 -19.68 -5.96 -1.12
C LYS A 131 -20.15 -6.73 0.10
N ILE A 132 -19.24 -7.28 0.90
CA ILE A 132 -19.58 -8.01 2.13
C ILE A 132 -20.21 -7.04 3.14
N LEU A 133 -19.67 -5.83 3.29
CA LEU A 133 -20.21 -4.83 4.23
C LEU A 133 -21.61 -4.35 3.83
N GLU A 134 -21.88 -4.15 2.55
CA GLU A 134 -23.22 -3.85 2.03
C GLU A 134 -24.20 -5.00 2.31
N GLN A 135 -23.82 -6.24 2.00
CA GLN A 135 -24.65 -7.42 2.22
C GLN A 135 -24.97 -7.67 3.70
N LYS A 136 -24.06 -7.28 4.60
CA LYS A 136 -24.25 -7.39 6.05
C LYS A 136 -24.91 -6.15 6.66
N SER A 137 -25.32 -5.17 5.85
CA SER A 137 -25.87 -3.87 6.30
C SER A 137 -24.94 -3.11 7.27
N MET A 138 -23.63 -3.30 7.14
CA MET A 138 -22.61 -2.67 7.98
C MET A 138 -21.88 -1.51 7.28
N PHE A 139 -22.25 -1.18 6.04
CA PHE A 139 -21.59 -0.13 5.25
C PHE A 139 -21.73 1.28 5.88
N ALA A 140 -22.83 1.54 6.61
CA ALA A 140 -23.07 2.80 7.28
C ALA A 140 -22.26 3.00 8.59
N ARG A 141 -21.41 2.03 8.98
CA ARG A 141 -20.58 2.16 10.17
C ARG A 141 -19.56 3.29 10.01
N LYS A 142 -19.30 4.00 11.12
CA LYS A 142 -18.35 5.14 11.18
C LYS A 142 -16.92 4.76 10.79
N GLU A 143 -16.54 3.49 10.93
CA GLU A 143 -15.22 2.99 10.59
C GLU A 143 -14.99 2.92 9.07
N VAL A 144 -16.06 2.65 8.30
CA VAL A 144 -15.99 2.29 6.87
C VAL A 144 -15.33 3.35 5.98
N PRO A 145 -15.60 4.67 6.12
CA PRO A 145 -14.97 5.67 5.28
C PRO A 145 -13.44 5.66 5.38
N LEU A 146 -12.90 5.44 6.58
CA LEU A 146 -11.45 5.33 6.78
C LEU A 146 -10.89 4.05 6.15
N LEU A 147 -11.58 2.92 6.29
CA LEU A 147 -11.17 1.65 5.68
C LEU A 147 -11.11 1.77 4.17
N ILE A 148 -12.12 2.38 3.54
CA ILE A 148 -12.12 2.67 2.10
C ILE A 148 -10.93 3.57 1.75
N GLY A 149 -10.65 4.61 2.54
CA GLY A 149 -9.47 5.46 2.33
C GLY A 149 -8.16 4.68 2.37
N ILE A 150 -8.01 3.73 3.28
CA ILE A 150 -6.84 2.85 3.39
C ILE A 150 -6.75 1.90 2.19
N LEU A 151 -7.86 1.28 1.80
CA LEU A 151 -7.93 0.35 0.67
C LEU A 151 -7.50 1.03 -0.64
N LEU A 152 -8.00 2.25 -0.90
CA LEU A 152 -7.60 3.03 -2.07
C LEU A 152 -6.09 3.37 -2.10
N LEU A 153 -5.46 3.54 -0.94
CA LEU A 153 -4.02 3.78 -0.83
C LEU A 153 -3.23 2.49 -1.06
N GLU A 154 -3.74 1.37 -0.58
CA GLU A 154 -3.14 0.05 -0.80
C GLU A 154 -3.09 -0.31 -2.28
N ASP A 155 -4.14 0.00 -3.04
CA ASP A 155 -4.18 -0.24 -4.49
C ASP A 155 -3.05 0.51 -5.21
N VAL A 156 -2.75 1.75 -4.80
CA VAL A 156 -1.60 2.53 -5.32
C VAL A 156 -0.28 1.88 -4.95
N PHE A 157 -0.13 1.45 -3.69
CA PHE A 157 1.08 0.77 -3.24
C PHE A 157 1.30 -0.55 -3.99
N ALA A 158 0.23 -1.28 -4.28
CA ALA A 158 0.30 -2.54 -5.03
C ALA A 158 0.84 -2.32 -6.45
N ILE A 159 0.41 -1.25 -7.11
CA ILE A 159 0.93 -0.89 -8.44
C ILE A 159 2.41 -0.52 -8.38
N ILE A 160 2.83 0.26 -7.38
CA ILE A 160 4.25 0.60 -7.20
C ILE A 160 5.07 -0.67 -6.99
N VAL A 161 4.61 -1.58 -6.13
CA VAL A 161 5.28 -2.86 -5.85
C VAL A 161 5.35 -3.75 -7.09
N LEU A 162 4.25 -3.87 -7.84
CA LEU A 162 4.22 -4.64 -9.09
C LEU A 162 5.20 -4.06 -10.12
N THR A 163 5.28 -2.74 -10.22
CA THR A 163 6.21 -2.02 -11.10
C THR A 163 7.67 -2.33 -10.73
N ILE A 164 7.98 -2.33 -9.43
CA ILE A 164 9.32 -2.66 -8.95
C ILE A 164 9.68 -4.11 -9.31
N PHE A 165 8.79 -5.06 -9.04
CA PHE A 165 9.07 -6.47 -9.33
C PHE A 165 9.21 -6.75 -10.81
N SER A 166 8.32 -6.27 -11.65
CA SER A 166 8.43 -6.54 -13.08
C SER A 166 9.70 -5.94 -13.70
N SER A 167 10.23 -4.84 -13.15
CA SER A 167 11.53 -4.33 -13.57
C SER A 167 12.70 -5.19 -13.07
N MET A 168 12.58 -5.79 -11.88
CA MET A 168 13.59 -6.68 -11.30
C MET A 168 13.67 -8.05 -11.99
N SER A 169 12.64 -8.48 -12.70
CA SER A 169 12.64 -9.78 -13.40
C SER A 169 13.53 -9.80 -14.64
N ASN A 170 13.99 -8.63 -15.12
CA ASN A 170 14.92 -8.54 -16.25
C ASN A 170 16.34 -9.02 -15.86
N PRO A 171 16.85 -10.13 -16.44
CA PRO A 171 18.12 -10.75 -16.04
C PRO A 171 19.37 -9.87 -16.22
N SER A 172 19.27 -8.85 -17.06
CA SER A 172 20.34 -7.88 -17.37
C SER A 172 20.42 -6.72 -16.37
N ALA A 173 19.49 -6.59 -15.43
CA ALA A 173 19.44 -5.48 -14.50
C ALA A 173 20.14 -5.82 -13.16
N ARG A 174 21.26 -5.14 -12.86
CA ARG A 174 21.80 -5.05 -11.47
C ARG A 174 20.87 -4.17 -10.63
N LEU A 175 20.71 -4.40 -9.33
CA LEU A 175 19.77 -3.62 -8.49
C LEU A 175 19.91 -2.10 -8.56
N LEU A 176 21.15 -1.57 -8.59
CA LEU A 176 21.34 -0.12 -8.80
C LEU A 176 20.78 0.32 -10.16
N THR A 177 21.07 -0.45 -11.21
CA THR A 177 20.47 -0.21 -12.53
C THR A 177 18.95 -0.43 -12.50
N THR A 178 18.40 -1.33 -11.69
CA THR A 178 16.95 -1.56 -11.61
C THR A 178 16.23 -0.38 -10.96
N PHE A 179 16.69 0.13 -9.83
CA PHE A 179 16.10 1.33 -9.21
C PHE A 179 16.25 2.56 -10.11
N GLU A 180 17.38 2.69 -10.80
CA GLU A 180 17.60 3.72 -11.83
C GLU A 180 16.60 3.58 -12.99
N HIS A 181 16.43 2.38 -13.54
CA HIS A 181 15.49 2.12 -14.64
C HIS A 181 14.06 2.36 -14.21
N ILE A 182 13.64 1.89 -13.03
CA ILE A 182 12.31 2.15 -12.47
C ILE A 182 12.10 3.65 -12.30
N ALA A 183 13.08 4.36 -11.75
CA ALA A 183 12.97 5.80 -11.56
C ALA A 183 12.86 6.53 -12.91
N VAL A 184 13.72 6.21 -13.86
CA VAL A 184 13.65 6.81 -15.20
C VAL A 184 12.31 6.47 -15.88
N ALA A 185 11.88 5.22 -15.84
CA ALA A 185 10.63 4.75 -16.44
C ALA A 185 9.38 5.40 -15.82
N ILE A 186 9.30 5.47 -14.49
CA ILE A 186 8.21 6.16 -13.79
C ILE A 186 8.25 7.66 -14.11
N SER A 187 9.43 8.29 -14.12
CA SER A 187 9.54 9.71 -14.46
C SER A 187 9.10 9.99 -15.90
N ALA A 188 9.47 9.14 -16.85
CA ALA A 188 9.06 9.23 -18.24
C ALA A 188 7.54 9.06 -18.39
N LEU A 189 6.93 8.09 -17.70
CA LEU A 189 5.48 7.93 -17.66
C LEU A 189 4.76 9.12 -17.01
N ILE A 190 5.31 9.73 -15.96
CA ILE A 190 4.74 10.94 -15.33
C ILE A 190 4.87 12.14 -16.28
N ILE A 191 5.99 12.30 -16.97
CA ILE A 191 6.17 13.36 -17.97
C ILE A 191 5.16 13.18 -19.11
N LEU A 192 5.04 11.94 -19.63
CA LEU A 192 4.03 11.58 -20.62
C LEU A 192 2.63 11.90 -20.11
N TYR A 193 2.30 11.53 -18.87
CA TYR A 193 1.04 11.88 -18.22
C TYR A 193 0.78 13.39 -18.20
N ILE A 194 1.76 14.22 -17.81
CA ILE A 194 1.61 15.68 -17.73
C ILE A 194 1.43 16.30 -19.14
N ILE A 195 2.23 15.85 -20.11
CA ILE A 195 2.16 16.31 -21.50
C ILE A 195 0.78 15.98 -22.08
N LEU A 196 0.38 14.72 -21.96
CA LEU A 196 -0.89 14.22 -22.46
C LEU A 196 -2.07 14.86 -21.74
N LEU A 197 -1.98 15.15 -20.44
CA LEU A 197 -3.05 15.86 -19.72
C LEU A 197 -3.26 17.28 -20.27
N LYS A 198 -2.21 17.99 -20.69
CA LYS A 198 -2.34 19.32 -21.32
C LYS A 198 -2.92 19.21 -22.74
N ILE A 199 -2.42 18.28 -23.53
CA ILE A 199 -2.84 18.07 -24.92
C ILE A 199 -4.27 17.53 -24.98
N PHE A 200 -4.58 16.45 -24.26
CA PHE A 200 -5.89 15.82 -24.27
C PHE A 200 -6.98 16.69 -23.72
N ARG A 201 -6.71 17.56 -22.74
CA ARG A 201 -7.74 18.50 -22.30
C ARG A 201 -8.27 19.34 -23.48
N HIS A 202 -7.38 19.79 -24.38
CA HIS A 202 -7.78 20.54 -25.57
C HIS A 202 -8.46 19.64 -26.61
N ILE A 203 -7.92 18.45 -26.88
CA ILE A 203 -8.50 17.50 -27.85
C ILE A 203 -9.90 17.05 -27.41
N VAL A 204 -10.06 16.70 -26.14
CA VAL A 204 -11.34 16.26 -25.57
C VAL A 204 -12.36 17.40 -25.59
N ASP A 205 -11.97 18.62 -25.23
CA ASP A 205 -12.87 19.79 -25.33
C ASP A 205 -13.29 20.05 -26.79
N LEU A 206 -12.42 19.82 -27.77
CA LEU A 206 -12.74 19.95 -29.20
C LEU A 206 -13.67 18.83 -29.69
N ILE A 207 -13.41 17.58 -29.32
CA ILE A 207 -14.24 16.42 -29.66
C ILE A 207 -15.64 16.60 -29.05
N PHE A 208 -15.75 16.95 -27.77
CA PHE A 208 -17.05 17.16 -27.11
C PHE A 208 -17.88 18.28 -27.77
N ARG A 209 -17.24 19.32 -28.31
CA ARG A 209 -17.95 20.42 -28.99
C ARG A 209 -18.54 20.02 -30.35
N HIS A 210 -17.97 19.01 -31.02
CA HIS A 210 -18.34 18.66 -32.39
C HIS A 210 -18.97 17.25 -32.51
N HIS A 211 -18.67 16.35 -31.59
CA HIS A 211 -19.08 14.94 -31.60
C HIS A 211 -19.31 14.44 -30.16
N ASN A 212 -20.59 14.39 -29.74
CA ASN A 212 -20.99 13.80 -28.46
C ASN A 212 -21.46 12.34 -28.66
N ASP A 213 -20.60 11.53 -29.28
CA ASP A 213 -20.89 10.12 -29.59
C ASP A 213 -20.19 9.20 -28.57
N GLU A 214 -20.99 8.37 -27.88
CA GLU A 214 -20.50 7.41 -26.89
C GLU A 214 -19.45 6.44 -27.47
N SER A 215 -19.55 6.11 -28.77
CA SER A 215 -18.61 5.23 -29.45
C SER A 215 -17.21 5.85 -29.55
N VAL A 216 -17.12 7.14 -29.90
CA VAL A 216 -15.85 7.88 -30.00
C VAL A 216 -15.20 7.98 -28.62
N PHE A 217 -15.97 8.26 -27.57
CA PHE A 217 -15.42 8.32 -26.20
C PHE A 217 -14.92 6.97 -25.71
N THR A 218 -15.60 5.88 -26.08
CA THR A 218 -15.17 4.51 -25.75
C THR A 218 -13.83 4.18 -26.39
N PHE A 219 -13.69 4.37 -27.71
CA PHE A 219 -12.43 4.06 -28.39
C PHE A 219 -11.31 5.00 -27.98
N LEU A 220 -11.62 6.25 -27.66
CA LEU A 220 -10.63 7.19 -27.11
C LEU A 220 -10.14 6.73 -25.74
N SER A 221 -11.01 6.33 -24.81
CA SER A 221 -10.60 5.89 -23.48
C SER A 221 -9.77 4.61 -23.53
N LEU A 222 -10.23 3.60 -24.28
CA LEU A 222 -9.52 2.34 -24.48
C LEU A 222 -8.20 2.55 -25.23
N GLY A 223 -8.19 3.43 -26.24
CA GLY A 223 -6.99 3.79 -27.00
C GLY A 223 -5.93 4.46 -26.13
N ILE A 224 -6.33 5.38 -25.23
CA ILE A 224 -5.42 5.98 -24.26
C ILE A 224 -4.90 4.91 -23.28
N GLY A 225 -5.77 4.02 -22.80
CA GLY A 225 -5.39 2.88 -21.97
C GLY A 225 -4.30 2.02 -22.62
N ALA A 226 -4.51 1.65 -23.89
CA ALA A 226 -3.56 0.88 -24.68
C ALA A 226 -2.26 1.64 -24.95
N LEU A 227 -2.34 2.94 -25.27
CA LEU A 227 -1.16 3.80 -25.51
C LEU A 227 -0.24 3.85 -24.30
N PHE A 228 -0.78 4.15 -23.11
CA PHE A 228 0.03 4.18 -21.90
C PHE A 228 0.55 2.79 -21.53
N SER A 229 -0.23 1.73 -21.74
CA SER A 229 0.21 0.35 -21.50
C SER A 229 1.39 0.00 -22.41
N TYR A 230 1.33 0.37 -23.69
CA TYR A 230 2.42 0.19 -24.64
C TYR A 230 3.68 0.96 -24.22
N PHE A 231 3.55 2.24 -23.83
CA PHE A 231 4.67 3.03 -23.32
C PHE A 231 5.26 2.46 -22.03
N ALA A 232 4.43 1.93 -21.12
CA ALA A 232 4.91 1.29 -19.91
C ALA A 232 5.76 0.05 -20.24
N VAL A 233 5.27 -0.82 -21.13
CA VAL A 233 6.04 -1.99 -21.60
C VAL A 233 7.33 -1.57 -22.31
N PHE A 234 7.29 -0.55 -23.16
CA PHE A 234 8.47 0.01 -23.81
C PHE A 234 9.52 0.52 -22.82
N LEU A 235 9.09 1.04 -21.67
CA LEU A 235 9.95 1.50 -20.58
C LEU A 235 10.36 0.37 -19.61
N GLY A 236 10.00 -0.89 -19.90
CA GLY A 236 10.31 -2.05 -19.06
C GLY A 236 9.46 -2.13 -17.78
N LEU A 237 8.25 -1.56 -17.81
CA LEU A 237 7.26 -1.61 -16.74
C LEU A 237 6.06 -2.50 -17.12
N PRO A 238 5.27 -2.98 -16.14
CA PRO A 238 4.03 -3.69 -16.42
C PRO A 238 3.06 -2.84 -17.25
N ALA A 239 2.39 -3.48 -18.21
CA ALA A 239 1.31 -2.84 -18.97
C ALA A 239 0.22 -2.24 -18.05
N SER A 240 -0.09 -2.93 -16.94
CA SER A 240 -1.06 -2.50 -15.93
C SER A 240 -0.71 -1.16 -15.26
N SER A 241 0.58 -0.83 -15.09
CA SER A 241 1.01 0.46 -14.54
C SER A 241 0.67 1.62 -15.49
N GLY A 242 0.86 1.40 -16.80
CA GLY A 242 0.42 2.35 -17.83
C GLY A 242 -1.10 2.51 -17.87
N ALA A 243 -1.81 1.39 -17.86
CA ALA A 243 -3.26 1.35 -17.84
C ALA A 243 -3.88 2.14 -16.66
N PHE A 244 -3.33 1.96 -15.45
CA PHE A 244 -3.75 2.73 -14.28
C PHE A 244 -3.55 4.23 -14.45
N LEU A 245 -2.38 4.66 -14.96
CA LEU A 245 -2.10 6.07 -15.21
C LEU A 245 -3.06 6.65 -16.25
N ALA A 246 -3.34 5.92 -17.33
CA ALA A 246 -4.34 6.31 -18.32
C ALA A 246 -5.74 6.50 -17.72
N GLY A 247 -6.19 5.56 -16.89
CA GLY A 247 -7.46 5.69 -16.17
C GLY A 247 -7.50 6.94 -15.29
N SER A 248 -6.43 7.18 -14.53
CA SER A 248 -6.33 8.36 -13.64
C SER A 248 -6.27 9.69 -14.42
N LEU A 249 -5.69 9.68 -15.62
CA LEU A 249 -5.66 10.82 -16.52
C LEU A 249 -7.08 11.17 -16.95
N ILE A 250 -7.85 10.17 -17.39
CA ILE A 250 -9.24 10.34 -17.80
C ILE A 250 -10.11 10.77 -16.62
N ALA A 251 -9.89 10.21 -15.43
CA ALA A 251 -10.57 10.61 -14.19
C ALA A 251 -10.34 12.08 -13.81
N SER A 252 -9.26 12.69 -14.31
CA SER A 252 -8.89 14.09 -14.07
C SER A 252 -9.49 15.06 -15.09
N LEU A 253 -10.13 14.57 -16.16
CA LEU A 253 -10.78 15.40 -17.17
C LEU A 253 -12.14 15.94 -16.68
N PRO A 254 -12.62 17.09 -17.18
CA PRO A 254 -13.92 17.65 -16.79
C PRO A 254 -15.10 16.69 -17.02
N ASN A 255 -15.02 15.86 -18.06
CA ASN A 255 -16.08 14.95 -18.49
C ASN A 255 -15.80 13.49 -18.07
N ALA A 256 -15.02 13.28 -17.00
CA ALA A 256 -14.63 11.95 -16.52
C ALA A 256 -15.81 10.98 -16.30
N ARG A 257 -17.01 11.49 -15.95
CA ARG A 257 -18.21 10.66 -15.74
C ARG A 257 -18.70 10.00 -17.03
N GLU A 258 -18.69 10.71 -18.15
CA GLU A 258 -19.07 10.18 -19.47
C GLU A 258 -18.11 9.06 -19.88
N PHE A 259 -16.79 9.31 -19.77
CA PHE A 259 -15.77 8.30 -20.05
C PHE A 259 -15.90 7.06 -19.15
N ALA A 260 -16.15 7.26 -17.86
CA ALA A 260 -16.37 6.14 -16.95
C ALA A 260 -17.61 5.33 -17.34
N LYS A 261 -18.73 5.99 -17.67
CA LYS A 261 -19.97 5.34 -18.09
C LYS A 261 -19.75 4.43 -19.30
N VAL A 262 -19.08 4.93 -20.34
CA VAL A 262 -18.88 4.16 -21.58
C VAL A 262 -17.80 3.08 -21.46
N THR A 263 -16.82 3.25 -20.56
CA THR A 263 -15.72 2.27 -20.41
C THR A 263 -16.01 1.17 -19.39
N ASN A 264 -16.89 1.44 -18.41
CA ASN A 264 -17.19 0.50 -17.33
C ASN A 264 -17.70 -0.89 -17.80
N PRO A 265 -18.57 -1.01 -18.83
CA PRO A 265 -18.99 -2.32 -19.33
C PRO A 265 -17.82 -3.19 -19.79
N TYR A 266 -16.83 -2.61 -20.47
CA TYR A 266 -15.62 -3.30 -20.93
C TYR A 266 -14.72 -3.67 -19.76
N ALA A 267 -14.55 -2.76 -18.79
CA ALA A 267 -13.82 -3.06 -17.57
C ALA A 267 -14.40 -4.28 -16.84
N ILE A 268 -15.72 -4.34 -16.65
CA ILE A 268 -16.41 -5.47 -16.01
C ILE A 268 -16.20 -6.75 -16.81
N MET A 269 -16.40 -6.71 -18.12
CA MET A 269 -16.26 -7.84 -19.03
C MET A 269 -14.85 -8.44 -18.96
N PHE A 270 -13.81 -7.62 -19.14
CA PHE A 270 -12.43 -8.10 -19.20
C PHE A 270 -11.83 -8.40 -17.84
N THR A 271 -12.24 -7.69 -16.78
CA THR A 271 -11.93 -8.08 -15.39
C THR A 271 -12.50 -9.47 -15.08
N SER A 272 -13.71 -9.77 -15.57
CA SER A 272 -14.32 -11.09 -15.37
C SER A 272 -13.50 -12.18 -16.07
N ILE A 273 -13.08 -11.93 -17.31
CA ILE A 273 -12.22 -12.83 -18.07
C ILE A 273 -10.86 -13.03 -17.37
N PHE A 274 -10.26 -11.97 -16.82
CA PHE A 274 -9.03 -12.07 -16.04
C PHE A 274 -9.18 -13.05 -14.87
N PHE A 275 -10.21 -12.89 -14.05
CA PHE A 275 -10.40 -13.77 -12.89
C PHE A 275 -10.70 -15.22 -13.30
N ILE A 276 -11.47 -15.45 -14.36
CA ILE A 276 -11.67 -16.81 -14.89
C ILE A 276 -10.34 -17.39 -15.37
N SER A 277 -9.56 -16.62 -16.13
CA SER A 277 -8.26 -17.05 -16.65
C SER A 277 -7.28 -17.40 -15.52
N MET A 278 -7.21 -16.57 -14.48
CA MET A 278 -6.42 -16.90 -13.28
C MET A 278 -6.97 -18.12 -12.53
N GLY A 279 -8.28 -18.30 -12.52
CA GLY A 279 -8.92 -19.52 -12.02
C GLY A 279 -8.45 -20.75 -12.79
N THR A 280 -8.34 -20.71 -14.12
CA THR A 280 -7.87 -21.86 -14.92
C THR A 280 -6.43 -22.27 -14.60
N LEU A 281 -5.60 -21.34 -14.11
CA LEU A 281 -4.23 -21.63 -13.67
C LEU A 281 -4.19 -22.31 -12.29
N THR A 282 -5.32 -22.37 -11.58
CA THR A 282 -5.42 -22.96 -10.24
C THR A 282 -5.37 -24.48 -10.34
N ASP A 283 -4.52 -25.12 -9.53
CA ASP A 283 -4.42 -26.57 -9.45
C ASP A 283 -5.01 -27.12 -8.14
N PHE A 284 -6.06 -27.92 -8.25
CA PHE A 284 -6.68 -28.61 -7.11
C PHE A 284 -5.76 -29.64 -6.46
N GLY A 285 -4.81 -30.21 -7.20
CA GLY A 285 -3.74 -31.05 -6.66
C GLY A 285 -2.93 -30.26 -5.63
N THR A 286 -2.33 -29.17 -6.06
CA THR A 286 -1.56 -28.22 -5.23
C THR A 286 -2.34 -27.75 -3.99
N ILE A 287 -3.64 -27.46 -4.11
CA ILE A 287 -4.48 -27.09 -2.94
C ILE A 287 -4.52 -28.21 -1.89
N ARG A 288 -4.68 -29.46 -2.32
CA ARG A 288 -4.71 -30.62 -1.40
C ARG A 288 -3.34 -30.85 -0.76
N THR A 289 -2.28 -30.81 -1.55
CA THR A 289 -0.91 -31.04 -1.07
C THR A 289 -0.47 -29.97 -0.08
N HIS A 290 -0.86 -28.71 -0.32
CA HIS A 290 -0.49 -27.55 0.49
C HIS A 290 -1.63 -27.05 1.40
N PHE A 291 -2.60 -27.90 1.73
CA PHE A 291 -3.75 -27.51 2.55
C PHE A 291 -3.34 -26.92 3.91
N PHE A 292 -2.37 -27.54 4.60
CA PHE A 292 -1.85 -27.05 5.88
C PHE A 292 -1.13 -25.70 5.74
N LEU A 293 -0.39 -25.51 4.64
CA LEU A 293 0.24 -24.22 4.32
C LEU A 293 -0.84 -23.16 4.12
N LEU A 294 -1.88 -23.43 3.33
CA LEU A 294 -3.00 -22.52 3.11
C LEU A 294 -3.70 -22.11 4.40
N MET A 295 -3.97 -23.06 5.29
CA MET A 295 -4.59 -22.78 6.59
C MET A 295 -3.65 -21.93 7.47
N GLY A 296 -2.36 -22.26 7.50
CA GLY A 296 -1.35 -21.47 8.21
C GLY A 296 -1.25 -20.04 7.69
N LEU A 297 -1.30 -19.85 6.37
CA LEU A 297 -1.32 -18.53 5.73
C LEU A 297 -2.61 -17.76 6.02
N LEU A 298 -3.77 -18.40 6.02
CA LEU A 298 -5.03 -17.76 6.40
C LEU A 298 -4.99 -17.25 7.85
N ILE A 299 -4.48 -18.08 8.77
CA ILE A 299 -4.28 -17.69 10.17
C ILE A 299 -3.27 -16.55 10.26
N ALA A 300 -2.18 -16.60 9.50
CA ALA A 300 -1.17 -15.55 9.45
C ALA A 300 -1.76 -14.21 8.98
N VAL A 301 -2.59 -14.22 7.93
CA VAL A 301 -3.34 -13.02 7.46
C VAL A 301 -4.26 -12.50 8.55
N PHE A 302 -5.03 -13.39 9.18
CA PHE A 302 -5.99 -13.02 10.21
C PHE A 302 -5.30 -12.35 11.40
N ILE A 303 -4.25 -12.97 11.94
CA ILE A 303 -3.49 -12.46 13.08
C ILE A 303 -2.75 -11.17 12.71
N SER A 304 -2.04 -11.15 11.59
CA SER A 304 -1.27 -9.97 11.18
C SER A 304 -2.16 -8.75 10.96
N ARG A 305 -3.37 -8.93 10.39
CA ARG A 305 -4.34 -7.84 10.20
C ARG A 305 -4.99 -7.40 11.51
N LEU A 306 -5.31 -8.34 12.41
CA LEU A 306 -5.76 -8.00 13.76
C LEU A 306 -4.73 -7.17 14.52
N VAL A 307 -3.45 -7.52 14.42
CA VAL A 307 -2.38 -6.76 15.09
C VAL A 307 -2.18 -5.42 14.40
N ALA A 308 -1.97 -5.41 13.09
CA ALA A 308 -1.65 -4.21 12.34
C ALA A 308 -2.78 -3.19 12.38
N ILE A 309 -3.98 -3.59 11.94
CA ILE A 309 -5.12 -2.67 11.83
C ILE A 309 -5.73 -2.43 13.20
N GLY A 310 -5.82 -3.44 14.07
CA GLY A 310 -6.38 -3.26 15.41
C GLY A 310 -5.57 -2.27 16.23
N LEU A 311 -4.25 -2.39 16.21
CA LEU A 311 -3.37 -1.44 16.88
C LEU A 311 -3.47 -0.05 16.25
N MET A 312 -3.36 0.06 14.93
CA MET A 312 -3.32 1.37 14.26
C MET A 312 -4.67 2.08 14.28
N SER A 313 -5.77 1.37 14.15
CA SER A 313 -7.11 1.96 14.25
C SER A 313 -7.46 2.38 15.69
N TYR A 314 -6.96 1.67 16.69
CA TYR A 314 -7.09 2.08 18.08
C TYR A 314 -6.22 3.31 18.41
N LEU A 315 -4.97 3.33 17.95
CA LEU A 315 -4.01 4.39 18.27
C LEU A 315 -4.18 5.66 17.43
N ILE A 316 -4.47 5.53 16.13
CA ILE A 316 -4.47 6.63 15.16
C ILE A 316 -5.90 7.02 14.77
N ALA A 317 -6.75 6.03 14.48
CA ALA A 317 -8.14 6.27 14.04
C ALA A 317 -9.12 6.53 15.18
N ASN A 318 -8.70 6.34 16.43
CA ASN A 318 -9.54 6.50 17.63
C ASN A 318 -10.80 5.62 17.61
N PHE A 319 -10.74 4.44 16.98
CA PHE A 319 -11.80 3.47 17.13
C PHE A 319 -11.75 2.89 18.54
N ARG A 320 -12.89 2.87 19.23
CA ARG A 320 -13.03 2.37 20.61
C ARG A 320 -13.91 1.13 20.63
N LYS A 321 -13.81 0.36 21.72
CA LYS A 321 -14.59 -0.86 21.95
C LYS A 321 -14.43 -1.86 20.79
N GLU A 322 -15.50 -2.32 20.15
CA GLU A 322 -15.41 -3.26 19.03
C GLU A 322 -14.86 -2.66 17.73
N GLY A 323 -14.77 -1.32 17.60
CA GLY A 323 -14.37 -0.65 16.35
C GLY A 323 -13.04 -1.12 15.75
N PRO A 324 -11.93 -1.23 16.52
CA PRO A 324 -10.66 -1.75 16.01
C PRO A 324 -10.72 -3.20 15.52
N PHE A 325 -11.53 -4.03 16.18
CA PHE A 325 -11.72 -5.43 15.78
C PHE A 325 -12.57 -5.53 14.52
N PHE A 326 -13.64 -4.75 14.44
CA PHE A 326 -14.43 -4.61 13.22
C PHE A 326 -13.55 -4.17 12.04
N ALA A 327 -12.75 -3.11 12.21
CA ALA A 327 -11.83 -2.60 11.19
C ALA A 327 -10.85 -3.67 10.70
N SER A 328 -10.26 -4.42 11.64
CA SER A 328 -9.31 -5.48 11.33
C SER A 328 -9.95 -6.64 10.57
N ILE A 329 -11.12 -7.09 11.04
CA ILE A 329 -11.85 -8.22 10.43
C ILE A 329 -12.38 -7.82 9.05
N ALA A 330 -12.90 -6.60 8.92
CA ALA A 330 -13.40 -6.07 7.66
C ALA A 330 -12.32 -6.05 6.59
N MET A 331 -11.06 -5.90 6.97
CA MET A 331 -9.95 -5.85 6.01
C MET A 331 -9.26 -7.21 5.82
N ILE A 332 -9.79 -8.35 6.28
CA ILE A 332 -9.22 -9.71 6.07
C ILE A 332 -9.17 -10.20 4.61
N PRO A 333 -10.09 -9.84 3.70
CA PRO A 333 -10.04 -10.36 2.33
C PRO A 333 -8.76 -9.93 1.60
N VAL A 334 -8.07 -10.89 0.98
CA VAL A 334 -6.86 -10.64 0.17
C VAL A 334 -7.25 -9.96 -1.14
N GLY A 335 -6.46 -8.97 -1.56
CA GLY A 335 -6.72 -8.13 -2.74
C GLY A 335 -6.53 -8.81 -4.09
N GLU A 336 -7.22 -8.34 -5.11
CA GLU A 336 -7.06 -8.72 -6.52
C GLU A 336 -5.65 -8.43 -7.05
N PHE A 337 -5.02 -7.34 -6.61
CA PHE A 337 -3.63 -7.03 -6.95
C PHE A 337 -2.64 -8.08 -6.46
N SER A 338 -2.97 -8.76 -5.37
CA SER A 338 -2.15 -9.87 -4.85
C SER A 338 -2.02 -10.97 -5.90
N LEU A 339 -3.06 -11.19 -6.72
CA LEU A 339 -3.06 -12.18 -7.81
C LEU A 339 -2.19 -11.74 -8.99
N LEU A 340 -2.15 -10.44 -9.29
CA LEU A 340 -1.22 -9.86 -10.29
C LEU A 340 0.24 -10.02 -9.83
N ILE A 341 0.52 -9.73 -8.56
CA ILE A 341 1.85 -9.91 -7.97
C ILE A 341 2.25 -11.40 -7.95
N ALA A 342 1.29 -12.28 -7.64
CA ALA A 342 1.51 -13.73 -7.70
C ALA A 342 1.82 -14.21 -9.12
N LYS A 343 1.17 -13.66 -10.14
CA LYS A 343 1.51 -13.96 -11.54
C LYS A 343 2.95 -13.53 -11.86
N GLU A 344 3.33 -12.31 -11.46
CA GLU A 344 4.68 -11.77 -11.72
C GLU A 344 5.79 -12.57 -11.01
N SER A 345 5.47 -13.19 -9.87
CA SER A 345 6.41 -14.03 -9.13
C SER A 345 6.97 -15.23 -9.93
N ARG A 346 6.25 -15.69 -10.97
CA ARG A 346 6.70 -16.78 -11.85
C ARG A 346 7.99 -16.43 -12.61
N ASN A 347 8.23 -15.14 -12.87
CA ASN A 347 9.42 -14.67 -13.56
C ASN A 347 10.70 -14.76 -12.69
N PHE A 348 10.56 -15.02 -11.39
CA PHE A 348 11.68 -15.06 -10.44
C PHE A 348 12.18 -16.47 -10.11
N GLY A 349 11.58 -17.51 -10.68
CA GLY A 349 11.99 -18.90 -10.43
C GLY A 349 11.91 -19.30 -8.94
N LEU A 350 10.94 -18.74 -8.21
CA LEU A 350 10.77 -18.98 -6.78
C LEU A 350 10.38 -20.43 -6.52
N GLY A 351 10.88 -20.99 -5.41
CA GLY A 351 10.91 -22.42 -5.13
C GLY A 351 9.55 -23.10 -5.15
N GLY A 352 9.36 -24.03 -6.09
CA GLY A 352 8.49 -25.22 -6.03
C GLY A 352 6.98 -25.05 -5.80
N ILE A 353 6.49 -23.86 -5.45
CA ILE A 353 5.13 -23.61 -4.99
C ILE A 353 4.44 -22.65 -5.94
N ASP A 354 3.29 -23.05 -6.48
CA ASP A 354 2.50 -22.18 -7.34
C ASP A 354 1.77 -21.10 -6.53
N LEU A 355 2.42 -19.94 -6.40
CA LEU A 355 1.88 -18.78 -5.69
C LEU A 355 0.57 -18.27 -6.30
N VAL A 356 0.31 -18.51 -7.58
CA VAL A 356 -0.97 -18.16 -8.22
C VAL A 356 -2.11 -18.98 -7.60
N THR A 357 -1.98 -20.30 -7.56
CA THR A 357 -2.95 -21.21 -6.93
C THR A 357 -3.16 -20.88 -5.45
N ILE A 358 -2.06 -20.64 -4.70
CA ILE A 358 -2.16 -20.27 -3.28
C ILE A 358 -2.93 -18.96 -3.10
N THR A 359 -2.60 -17.94 -3.89
CA THR A 359 -3.22 -16.61 -3.77
C THR A 359 -4.70 -16.67 -4.14
N ALA A 360 -5.06 -17.34 -5.24
CA ALA A 360 -6.45 -17.53 -5.64
C ALA A 360 -7.27 -18.22 -4.53
N SER A 361 -6.69 -19.27 -3.92
CA SER A 361 -7.30 -19.98 -2.80
C SER A 361 -7.45 -19.09 -1.56
N LEU A 362 -6.46 -18.26 -1.25
CA LEU A 362 -6.51 -17.34 -0.11
C LEU A 362 -7.51 -16.20 -0.31
N ILE A 363 -7.68 -15.68 -1.52
CA ILE A 363 -8.74 -14.70 -1.83
C ILE A 363 -10.10 -15.30 -1.46
N PHE A 364 -10.35 -16.55 -1.85
CA PHE A 364 -11.58 -17.27 -1.50
C PHE A 364 -11.74 -17.48 0.02
N MET A 365 -10.74 -18.12 0.65
CA MET A 365 -10.81 -18.47 2.07
C MET A 365 -10.91 -17.23 2.97
N SER A 366 -10.22 -16.15 2.61
CA SER A 366 -10.24 -14.89 3.37
C SER A 366 -11.57 -14.14 3.24
N ALA A 367 -12.24 -14.18 2.07
CA ALA A 367 -13.57 -13.62 1.90
C ALA A 367 -14.62 -14.35 2.76
N ILE A 368 -14.58 -15.69 2.78
CA ILE A 368 -15.42 -16.48 3.69
C ILE A 368 -15.10 -16.16 5.14
N CYS A 369 -13.81 -16.13 5.49
CA CYS A 369 -13.35 -15.83 6.84
C CYS A 369 -13.89 -14.49 7.33
N MET A 370 -13.84 -13.43 6.51
CA MET A 370 -14.47 -12.14 6.82
C MET A 370 -15.98 -12.28 6.99
N SER A 371 -16.68 -12.89 6.03
CA SER A 371 -18.15 -12.98 6.04
C SER A 371 -18.71 -13.69 7.29
N ILE A 372 -17.99 -14.68 7.81
CA ILE A 372 -18.33 -15.38 9.06
C ILE A 372 -17.91 -14.57 10.29
N SER A 373 -16.68 -14.06 10.29
CA SER A 373 -16.07 -13.43 11.48
C SER A 373 -16.62 -12.03 11.76
N ILE A 374 -17.07 -11.29 10.74
CA ILE A 374 -17.50 -9.90 10.89
C ILE A 374 -18.74 -9.77 11.79
N ASN A 375 -19.63 -10.77 11.74
CA ASN A 375 -20.81 -10.86 12.61
C ASN A 375 -20.45 -11.08 14.09
N HIS A 376 -19.28 -11.65 14.35
CA HIS A 376 -18.80 -11.99 15.69
C HIS A 376 -17.77 -10.99 16.21
N SER A 377 -17.58 -9.85 15.54
CA SER A 377 -16.59 -8.83 15.91
C SER A 377 -16.72 -8.36 17.36
N GLU A 378 -17.94 -8.21 17.87
CA GLU A 378 -18.19 -7.85 19.28
C GLU A 378 -17.83 -8.99 20.26
N GLY A 379 -18.11 -10.24 19.90
CA GLY A 379 -17.74 -11.41 20.70
C GLY A 379 -16.23 -11.60 20.79
N ILE A 380 -15.53 -11.42 19.67
CA ILE A 380 -14.06 -11.43 19.58
C ILE A 380 -13.48 -10.31 20.46
N TYR A 381 -14.05 -9.10 20.40
CA TYR A 381 -13.66 -7.99 21.26
C TYR A 381 -13.84 -8.33 22.75
N LYS A 382 -14.99 -8.88 23.16
CA LYS A 382 -15.25 -9.27 24.56
C LYS A 382 -14.28 -10.33 25.06
N PHE A 383 -13.98 -11.34 24.23
CA PHE A 383 -13.02 -12.40 24.58
C PHE A 383 -11.59 -11.92 24.73
N ILE A 384 -11.12 -11.02 23.84
CA ILE A 384 -9.76 -10.50 23.89
C ILE A 384 -9.64 -9.47 25.00
N SER A 385 -10.61 -8.56 25.13
CA SER A 385 -10.57 -7.51 26.15
C SER A 385 -10.63 -8.04 27.59
N SER A 386 -11.25 -9.20 27.83
CA SER A 386 -11.25 -9.84 29.16
C SER A 386 -9.88 -10.42 29.55
N LYS A 387 -9.03 -10.76 28.58
CA LYS A 387 -7.68 -11.29 28.81
C LYS A 387 -6.60 -10.21 28.93
N VAL A 388 -6.85 -8.99 28.46
CA VAL A 388 -5.86 -7.91 28.49
C VAL A 388 -5.81 -7.26 29.88
N PRO A 389 -4.62 -7.16 30.53
CA PRO A 389 -4.50 -6.54 31.85
C PRO A 389 -4.95 -5.07 31.88
N LEU A 390 -5.64 -4.67 32.95
CA LEU A 390 -6.21 -3.32 33.12
C LEU A 390 -5.14 -2.21 33.04
N LYS A 391 -3.93 -2.48 33.55
CA LYS A 391 -2.78 -1.56 33.44
C LYS A 391 -2.39 -1.30 31.98
N THR A 392 -2.37 -2.33 31.14
CA THR A 392 -2.03 -2.22 29.72
C THR A 392 -3.12 -1.45 28.97
N LYS A 393 -4.39 -1.69 29.32
CA LYS A 393 -5.54 -0.95 28.77
C LYS A 393 -5.45 0.54 29.08
N LEU A 394 -5.22 0.91 30.33
CA LEU A 394 -5.07 2.32 30.74
C LEU A 394 -3.86 3.00 30.07
N LYS A 395 -2.75 2.28 29.89
CA LYS A 395 -1.58 2.80 29.16
C LYS A 395 -1.91 3.06 27.69
N ALA A 396 -2.57 2.10 27.03
CA ALA A 396 -2.99 2.20 25.64
C ALA A 396 -4.00 3.35 25.43
N GLU A 397 -4.93 3.53 26.37
CA GLU A 397 -5.90 4.63 26.33
C GLU A 397 -5.22 5.99 26.37
N ARG A 398 -4.24 6.20 27.28
CA ARG A 398 -3.48 7.48 27.32
C ARG A 398 -2.72 7.77 26.04
N ILE A 399 -2.10 6.76 25.42
CA ILE A 399 -1.37 6.93 24.16
C ILE A 399 -2.35 7.24 23.03
N SER A 400 -3.47 6.52 22.96
CA SER A 400 -4.55 6.78 21.98
C SER A 400 -5.11 8.19 22.14
N ASP A 401 -5.33 8.67 23.36
CA ASP A 401 -5.82 10.03 23.63
C ASP A 401 -4.82 11.12 23.20
N PHE A 402 -3.53 10.92 23.47
CA PHE A 402 -2.48 11.82 23.00
C PHE A 402 -2.38 11.86 21.47
N LEU A 403 -2.33 10.68 20.83
CA LEU A 403 -2.28 10.58 19.37
C LEU A 403 -3.52 11.18 18.73
N ARG A 404 -4.70 10.95 19.32
CA ARG A 404 -5.96 11.57 18.90
C ARG A 404 -5.83 13.09 18.90
N ALA A 405 -5.47 13.69 20.04
CA ALA A 405 -5.39 15.14 20.14
C ALA A 405 -4.37 15.70 19.12
N PHE A 406 -3.27 15.00 18.89
CA PHE A 406 -2.30 15.34 17.84
C PHE A 406 -2.86 15.26 16.40
N PHE A 407 -3.53 14.17 16.03
CA PHE A 407 -4.11 14.03 14.69
C PHE A 407 -5.32 14.95 14.46
N ASP A 408 -6.16 15.16 15.48
CA ASP A 408 -7.26 16.12 15.46
C ASP A 408 -6.67 17.53 15.17
N GLN A 409 -5.60 17.91 15.86
CA GLN A 409 -4.91 19.19 15.63
C GLN A 409 -4.32 19.32 14.21
N LEU A 410 -3.83 18.22 13.61
CA LEU A 410 -3.32 18.20 12.24
C LEU A 410 -4.43 18.35 11.18
N GLU A 411 -5.64 17.88 11.50
CA GLU A 411 -6.79 17.92 10.60
C GLU A 411 -7.50 19.27 10.60
N ILE A 412 -7.53 19.99 11.73
CA ILE A 412 -8.07 21.35 11.81
C ILE A 412 -7.35 22.27 10.81
N GLU A 413 -8.10 22.92 9.92
CA GLU A 413 -7.55 23.88 8.95
C GLU A 413 -7.22 25.23 9.60
N THR A 414 -6.00 25.33 10.12
CA THR A 414 -5.42 26.58 10.60
C THR A 414 -4.37 27.09 9.61
N SER A 415 -3.97 28.35 9.70
CA SER A 415 -2.87 28.90 8.91
C SER A 415 -1.58 28.08 9.07
N PHE A 416 -1.34 27.53 10.27
CA PHE A 416 -0.19 26.68 10.58
C PHE A 416 -0.28 25.29 9.98
N THR A 417 -1.41 24.59 10.11
CA THR A 417 -1.58 23.24 9.54
C THR A 417 -1.63 23.29 8.01
N ASN A 418 -2.16 24.36 7.41
CA ASN A 418 -2.06 24.59 5.97
C ASN A 418 -0.60 24.84 5.53
N LYS A 419 0.18 25.58 6.33
CA LYS A 419 1.62 25.76 6.10
C LYS A 419 2.38 24.43 6.26
N LEU A 420 2.03 23.60 7.24
CA LEU A 420 2.58 22.26 7.41
C LEU A 420 2.24 21.37 6.21
N LYS A 421 0.97 21.27 5.82
CA LYS A 421 0.51 20.52 4.63
C LYS A 421 1.28 20.97 3.39
N LYS A 422 1.47 22.28 3.21
CA LYS A 422 2.25 22.85 2.10
C LYS A 422 3.73 22.46 2.16
N GLU A 423 4.38 22.64 3.31
CA GLU A 423 5.81 22.30 3.50
C GLU A 423 6.06 20.78 3.37
N SER A 424 5.15 19.95 3.89
CA SER A 424 5.19 18.49 3.73
C SER A 424 4.98 18.06 2.28
N LYS A 425 4.07 18.71 1.53
CA LYS A 425 3.93 18.49 0.08
C LYS A 425 5.20 18.87 -0.65
N ILE A 426 5.78 20.03 -0.35
CA ILE A 426 7.04 20.48 -0.98
C ILE A 426 8.18 19.52 -0.66
N LEU A 427 8.29 19.04 0.58
CA LEU A 427 9.28 18.04 0.99
C LEU A 427 9.09 16.72 0.24
N PHE A 428 7.85 16.26 0.09
CA PHE A 428 7.55 15.05 -0.68
C PHE A 428 7.98 15.22 -2.15
N PHE A 429 7.53 16.29 -2.82
CA PHE A 429 7.91 16.52 -4.22
C PHE A 429 9.42 16.76 -4.39
N SER A 430 10.08 17.46 -3.47
CA SER A 430 11.53 17.70 -3.57
C SER A 430 12.36 16.45 -3.31
N SER A 431 11.93 15.57 -2.39
CA SER A 431 12.58 14.27 -2.15
C SER A 431 12.38 13.32 -3.32
N VAL A 432 11.18 13.28 -3.90
CA VAL A 432 10.88 12.59 -5.17
C VAL A 432 11.82 13.12 -6.26
N ILE A 433 11.79 14.42 -6.57
CA ILE A 433 12.63 15.02 -7.62
C ILE A 433 14.12 14.77 -7.38
N ALA A 434 14.62 14.88 -6.14
CA ALA A 434 16.03 14.61 -5.84
C ALA A 434 16.39 13.13 -6.06
N LEU A 435 15.51 12.21 -5.68
CA LEU A 435 15.68 10.79 -5.91
C LEU A 435 15.72 10.47 -7.41
N PHE A 436 14.74 10.94 -8.19
CA PHE A 436 14.72 10.79 -9.64
C PHE A 436 15.90 11.50 -10.33
N GLY A 437 16.26 12.69 -9.89
CA GLY A 437 17.40 13.46 -10.41
C GLY A 437 18.74 12.79 -10.13
N SER A 438 18.90 12.13 -8.97
CA SER A 438 20.09 11.35 -8.65
C SER A 438 20.28 10.18 -9.63
N PHE A 439 19.19 9.49 -9.98
CA PHE A 439 19.22 8.38 -10.93
C PHE A 439 19.46 8.84 -12.36
N GLY A 440 18.81 9.94 -12.79
CA GLY A 440 19.09 10.55 -14.10
C GLY A 440 20.55 10.99 -14.23
N PHE A 441 21.14 11.50 -13.15
CA PHE A 441 22.55 11.87 -13.10
C PHE A 441 23.48 10.65 -13.26
N PHE A 442 23.22 9.54 -12.56
CA PHE A 442 23.98 8.29 -12.74
C PHE A 442 23.97 7.78 -14.18
N ARG A 443 22.83 7.87 -14.89
CA ARG A 443 22.75 7.50 -16.32
C ARG A 443 23.54 8.43 -17.24
N ILE A 444 23.51 9.74 -17.01
CA ILE A 444 24.33 10.70 -17.77
C ILE A 444 25.82 10.40 -17.56
N VAL A 445 26.21 10.08 -16.32
CA VAL A 445 27.57 9.65 -15.98
C VAL A 445 27.96 8.35 -16.71
N GLU A 446 27.07 7.35 -16.74
CA GLU A 446 27.34 6.08 -17.44
C GLU A 446 27.47 6.26 -18.95
N LEU A 447 26.61 7.10 -19.56
CA LEU A 447 26.69 7.48 -20.97
C LEU A 447 27.97 8.29 -21.26
N ALA A 448 28.34 9.20 -20.37
CA ALA A 448 29.57 9.98 -20.47
C ALA A 448 30.83 9.15 -20.22
N GLY A 449 30.75 8.07 -19.44
CA GLY A 449 31.83 7.10 -19.24
C GLY A 449 32.10 6.24 -20.48
N LYS A 450 31.11 6.09 -21.37
CA LYS A 450 31.31 5.50 -22.71
C LYS A 450 31.98 6.47 -23.69
N MET A 451 31.97 7.78 -23.40
CA MET A 451 32.74 8.78 -24.15
C MET A 451 34.16 8.86 -23.60
N GLN A 452 35.15 8.67 -24.45
CA GLN A 452 36.56 8.39 -24.11
C GLN A 452 37.34 9.58 -23.47
N SER A 453 36.69 10.69 -23.10
CA SER A 453 37.34 11.90 -22.59
C SER A 453 37.26 12.03 -21.07
N ASN A 454 38.38 11.80 -20.37
CA ASN A 454 38.47 11.86 -18.89
C ASN A 454 37.95 13.19 -18.29
N LEU A 455 38.18 14.33 -18.95
CA LEU A 455 37.86 15.65 -18.39
C LEU A 455 36.36 15.96 -18.37
N LEU A 456 35.63 15.53 -19.42
CA LEU A 456 34.17 15.67 -19.48
C LEU A 456 33.49 14.84 -18.39
N THR A 457 33.97 13.61 -18.17
CA THR A 457 33.44 12.72 -17.15
C THR A 457 33.62 13.31 -15.73
N TRP A 458 34.81 13.87 -15.42
CA TRP A 458 35.06 14.55 -14.14
C TRP A 458 34.20 15.81 -13.94
N LEU A 459 33.98 16.61 -14.99
CA LEU A 459 33.08 17.77 -14.93
C LEU A 459 31.63 17.36 -14.67
N ILE A 460 31.18 16.27 -15.29
CA ILE A 460 29.84 15.71 -15.04
C ILE A 460 29.75 15.21 -13.59
N TYR A 461 30.73 14.44 -13.10
CA TYR A 461 30.81 14.03 -11.68
C TYR A 461 30.70 15.22 -10.71
N ALA A 462 31.46 16.29 -10.97
CA ALA A 462 31.43 17.50 -10.14
C ALA A 462 30.06 18.20 -10.19
N LEU A 463 29.45 18.32 -11.38
CA LEU A 463 28.15 18.95 -11.56
C LEU A 463 27.03 18.20 -10.80
N GLY A 464 27.00 16.87 -10.89
CA GLY A 464 26.00 16.09 -10.16
C GLY A 464 26.23 16.05 -8.66
N ALA A 465 27.49 16.02 -8.20
CA ALA A 465 27.79 16.17 -6.78
C ALA A 465 27.27 17.51 -6.23
N VAL A 466 27.41 18.60 -6.99
CA VAL A 466 26.86 19.92 -6.64
C VAL A 466 25.33 19.90 -6.61
N LEU A 467 24.68 19.32 -7.63
CA LEU A 467 23.21 19.20 -7.69
C LEU A 467 22.64 18.33 -6.56
N LEU A 468 23.30 17.20 -6.25
CA LEU A 468 22.97 16.33 -5.11
C LEU A 468 23.13 17.08 -3.78
N PHE A 469 24.22 17.83 -3.62
CA PHE A 469 24.45 18.61 -2.41
C PHE A 469 23.39 19.72 -2.25
N LEU A 470 23.04 20.42 -3.33
CA LEU A 470 22.00 21.46 -3.33
C LEU A 470 20.61 20.88 -2.99
N SER A 471 20.27 19.74 -3.58
CA SER A 471 19.00 19.05 -3.31
C SER A 471 18.93 18.52 -1.87
N LEU A 472 20.00 17.91 -1.35
CA LEU A 472 20.11 17.47 0.05
C LEU A 472 19.99 18.65 1.03
N LYS A 473 20.65 19.77 0.74
CA LYS A 473 20.54 21.00 1.54
C LYS A 473 19.12 21.56 1.55
N PHE A 474 18.43 21.51 0.41
CA PHE A 474 17.03 21.93 0.30
C PHE A 474 16.10 21.00 1.08
N ILE A 475 16.26 19.68 0.95
CA ILE A 475 15.52 18.66 1.70
C ILE A 475 15.74 18.83 3.20
N TYR A 476 16.98 18.98 3.65
CA TYR A 476 17.30 19.21 5.07
C TYR A 476 16.61 20.45 5.62
N LYS A 477 16.62 21.57 4.88
CA LYS A 477 15.91 22.80 5.27
C LYS A 477 14.41 22.55 5.41
N LYS A 478 13.82 21.75 4.52
CA LYS A 478 12.39 21.40 4.55
C LYS A 478 12.05 20.42 5.67
N ILE A 479 12.88 19.44 5.97
CA ILE A 479 12.75 18.56 7.14
C ILE A 479 12.75 19.40 8.42
N LYS A 480 13.68 20.36 8.56
CA LYS A 480 13.74 21.26 9.71
C LYS A 480 12.49 22.13 9.83
N SER A 481 11.95 22.62 8.71
CA SER A 481 10.69 23.39 8.63
C SER A 481 9.49 22.57 9.11
N VAL A 482 9.34 21.34 8.59
CA VAL A 482 8.27 20.41 8.99
C VAL A 482 8.41 20.01 10.46
N HIS A 483 9.63 19.72 10.93
CA HIS A 483 9.90 19.41 12.35
C HIS A 483 9.50 20.56 13.28
N TYR A 484 9.84 21.81 12.92
CA TYR A 484 9.45 22.99 13.68
C TYR A 484 7.92 23.13 13.75
N LEU A 485 7.24 23.02 12.60
CA LEU A 485 5.78 23.14 12.53
C LEU A 485 5.06 22.02 13.28
N LEU A 486 5.56 20.78 13.22
CA LEU A 486 5.06 19.67 14.04
C LEU A 486 5.26 19.93 15.54
N GLY A 487 6.40 20.52 15.92
CA GLY A 487 6.65 20.96 17.29
C GLY A 487 5.61 21.98 17.79
N VAL A 488 5.20 22.92 16.93
CA VAL A 488 4.16 23.92 17.24
C VAL A 488 2.77 23.27 17.36
N VAL A 489 2.43 22.33 16.48
CA VAL A 489 1.18 21.55 16.57
C VAL A 489 1.14 20.78 17.90
N LEU A 490 2.24 20.13 18.29
CA LEU A 490 2.36 19.43 19.57
C LEU A 490 2.21 20.35 20.79
N THR A 491 2.74 21.57 20.76
CA THR A 491 2.57 22.52 21.87
C THR A 491 1.13 23.01 22.03
N ASN A 492 0.31 22.94 20.98
CA ASN A 492 -1.10 23.30 21.07
C ASN A 492 -1.97 22.14 21.60
N VAL A 493 -1.47 20.90 21.50
CA VAL A 493 -2.14 19.67 21.97
C VAL A 493 -1.99 19.48 23.47
N ASP A 494 -0.85 19.89 24.04
CA ASP A 494 -0.54 19.76 25.46
C ASP A 494 -0.16 21.13 26.03
N SER A 495 -1.05 21.72 26.84
CA SER A 495 -0.88 23.04 27.47
C SER A 495 0.24 23.08 28.53
N SER A 496 0.85 21.93 28.82
CA SER A 496 1.99 21.84 29.72
C SER A 496 3.31 22.22 29.01
N ARG A 497 3.85 23.36 29.44
CA ARG A 497 5.07 24.11 29.05
C ARG A 497 6.40 23.33 28.84
N ASN A 498 6.45 22.23 28.08
CA ASN A 498 7.73 21.55 27.79
C ASN A 498 7.91 21.20 26.30
N LEU A 499 8.28 22.22 25.51
CA LEU A 499 8.78 22.08 24.13
C LEU A 499 9.86 20.99 24.01
N LYS A 500 10.73 20.84 25.03
CA LYS A 500 11.78 19.80 25.11
C LYS A 500 11.24 18.37 25.25
N LYS A 501 10.07 18.16 25.87
CA LYS A 501 9.44 16.83 25.95
C LYS A 501 8.73 16.50 24.63
N CYS A 502 8.05 17.47 24.03
CA CYS A 502 7.39 17.30 22.73
C CYS A 502 8.38 16.99 21.59
N THR A 503 9.52 17.70 21.52
CA THR A 503 10.57 17.38 20.54
C THR A 503 11.22 16.02 20.79
N LYS A 504 11.34 15.59 22.05
CA LYS A 504 11.85 14.26 22.41
C LYS A 504 10.88 13.15 22.02
N ILE A 505 9.58 13.34 22.23
CA ILE A 505 8.52 12.42 21.77
C ILE A 505 8.53 12.32 20.25
N LEU A 506 8.56 13.46 19.54
CA LEU A 506 8.61 13.50 18.09
C LEU A 506 9.87 12.81 17.54
N ASN A 507 11.04 13.07 18.13
CA ASN A 507 12.30 12.43 17.73
C ASN A 507 12.26 10.90 17.93
N ILE A 508 11.70 10.43 19.05
CA ILE A 508 11.57 8.99 19.30
C ILE A 508 10.58 8.35 18.32
N LEU A 509 9.47 9.02 18.01
CA LEU A 509 8.52 8.58 16.98
C LEU A 509 9.18 8.49 15.60
N VAL A 510 9.95 9.51 15.21
CA VAL A 510 10.69 9.52 13.93
C VAL A 510 11.74 8.41 13.89
N ILE A 511 12.51 8.22 14.97
CA ILE A 511 13.52 7.15 15.06
C ILE A 511 12.86 5.77 14.99
N ALA A 512 11.80 5.53 15.76
CA ALA A 512 11.06 4.27 15.73
C ALA A 512 10.46 3.99 14.34
N PHE A 513 9.89 5.01 13.70
CA PHE A 513 9.36 4.90 12.34
C PHE A 513 10.46 4.63 11.31
N THR A 514 11.63 5.27 11.45
CA THR A 514 12.77 5.08 10.56
C THR A 514 13.36 3.67 10.72
N LEU A 515 13.54 3.19 11.96
CA LEU A 515 14.01 1.82 12.23
C LEU A 515 13.01 0.77 11.71
N PHE A 516 11.71 1.00 11.91
CA PHE A 516 10.65 0.15 11.36
C PHE A 516 10.69 0.12 9.83
N PHE A 517 10.88 1.27 9.19
CA PHE A 517 10.97 1.37 7.73
C PHE A 517 12.23 0.68 7.18
N ILE A 518 13.38 0.82 7.85
CA ILE A 518 14.60 0.10 7.50
C ILE A 518 14.36 -1.42 7.62
N ALA A 519 13.73 -1.88 8.70
CA ALA A 519 13.42 -3.30 8.89
C ALA A 519 12.43 -3.85 7.85
N LEU A 520 11.53 -3.02 7.33
CA LEU A 520 10.57 -3.34 6.27
C LEU A 520 11.23 -3.46 4.90
N ILE A 521 12.22 -2.61 4.59
CA ILE A 521 12.98 -2.65 3.33
C ILE A 521 14.02 -3.77 3.35
N PHE A 522 14.52 -4.16 4.52
CA PHE A 522 15.64 -5.08 4.64
C PHE A 522 15.46 -6.45 3.95
N PRO A 523 14.28 -7.10 3.97
CA PRO A 523 14.03 -8.31 3.18
C PRO A 523 14.27 -8.14 1.67
N PHE A 524 13.95 -6.97 1.11
CA PHE A 524 14.23 -6.66 -0.29
C PHE A 524 15.74 -6.52 -0.54
N VAL A 525 16.49 -6.00 0.44
CA VAL A 525 17.95 -5.92 0.39
C VAL A 525 18.56 -7.33 0.43
N ILE A 526 18.08 -8.21 1.31
CA ILE A 526 18.55 -9.60 1.38
C ILE A 526 18.30 -10.33 0.06
N PHE A 527 17.06 -10.25 -0.45
CA PHE A 527 16.67 -10.88 -1.70
C PHE A 527 17.48 -10.34 -2.89
N GLY A 528 17.60 -9.02 -2.99
CA GLY A 528 18.35 -8.39 -4.07
C GLY A 528 19.85 -8.74 -4.03
N PHE A 529 20.51 -8.52 -2.91
CA PHE A 529 21.96 -8.68 -2.81
C PHE A 529 22.41 -10.13 -2.57
N LYS A 530 21.48 -11.10 -2.58
CA LYS A 530 21.73 -12.52 -2.28
C LYS A 530 22.54 -12.71 -1.00
N LEU A 531 22.20 -11.95 0.05
CA LEU A 531 22.90 -12.02 1.33
C LEU A 531 22.65 -13.39 2.00
N GLY A 532 23.67 -13.92 2.68
CA GLY A 532 23.58 -15.23 3.37
C GLY A 532 22.58 -15.24 4.53
N SER A 533 22.16 -16.43 4.96
CA SER A 533 21.09 -16.64 5.96
C SER A 533 21.27 -15.90 7.29
N TRP A 534 22.52 -15.56 7.66
CA TRP A 534 22.83 -14.75 8.85
C TRP A 534 22.21 -13.33 8.79
N ALA A 535 22.02 -12.77 7.59
CA ALA A 535 21.44 -11.44 7.42
C ALA A 535 19.96 -11.37 7.85
N ASN A 536 19.26 -12.52 7.96
CA ASN A 536 17.88 -12.59 8.45
C ASN A 536 17.72 -12.17 9.92
N PHE A 537 18.81 -12.12 10.69
CA PHE A 537 18.82 -11.64 12.08
C PHE A 537 18.81 -10.11 12.21
N ILE A 538 19.29 -9.38 11.20
CA ILE A 538 19.41 -7.91 11.26
C ILE A 538 18.04 -7.22 11.43
N PRO A 539 16.95 -7.64 10.73
CA PRO A 539 15.62 -7.09 10.97
C PRO A 539 15.09 -7.36 12.39
N PHE A 540 15.48 -8.47 13.03
CA PHE A 540 15.08 -8.75 14.41
C PHE A 540 15.74 -7.78 15.39
N VAL A 541 17.04 -7.52 15.21
CA VAL A 541 17.78 -6.55 16.04
C VAL A 541 17.21 -5.14 15.87
N LEU A 542 16.96 -4.72 14.63
CA LEU A 542 16.38 -3.41 14.33
C LEU A 542 14.94 -3.28 14.83
N GLY A 543 14.12 -4.33 14.71
CA GLY A 543 12.77 -4.39 15.26
C GLY A 543 12.76 -4.33 16.78
N PHE A 544 13.69 -5.02 17.44
CA PHE A 544 13.85 -4.98 18.90
C PHE A 544 14.32 -3.60 19.39
N MET A 545 15.26 -2.97 18.67
CA MET A 545 15.63 -1.58 18.92
C MET A 545 14.45 -0.63 18.72
N GLY A 546 13.67 -0.81 17.65
CA GLY A 546 12.44 -0.05 17.42
C GLY A 546 11.44 -0.19 18.57
N PHE A 547 11.20 -1.41 19.03
CA PHE A 547 10.35 -1.69 20.19
C PHE A 547 10.87 -1.03 21.46
N TYR A 548 12.19 -1.08 21.72
CA TYR A 548 12.83 -0.38 22.84
C TYR A 548 12.61 1.15 22.78
N TYR A 549 12.69 1.75 21.59
CA TYR A 549 12.39 3.17 21.42
C TYR A 549 10.90 3.48 21.62
N VAL A 550 10.00 2.61 21.15
CA VAL A 550 8.55 2.71 21.42
C VAL A 550 8.28 2.57 22.92
N GLU A 551 8.94 1.66 23.63
CA GLU A 551 8.83 1.53 25.08
C GLU A 551 9.32 2.81 25.80
N LYS A 552 10.41 3.42 25.32
CA LYS A 552 10.89 4.72 25.81
C LYS A 552 9.91 5.86 25.54
N LEU A 553 9.26 5.85 24.37
CA LEU A 553 8.18 6.78 24.03
C LEU A 553 7.02 6.63 25.02
N ILE A 554 6.61 5.38 25.25
CA ILE A 554 5.56 4.99 26.19
C ILE A 554 5.95 5.42 27.61
N ALA A 555 7.19 5.24 28.05
CA ALA A 555 7.68 5.69 29.35
C ALA A 555 7.68 7.23 29.49
N LEU A 556 7.96 7.97 28.40
CA LEU A 556 7.91 9.42 28.37
C LEU A 556 6.49 9.98 28.38
N ILE A 557 5.56 9.33 27.66
CA ILE A 557 4.13 9.66 27.61
C ILE A 557 3.45 9.29 28.94
N LEU A 558 3.79 8.13 29.51
CA LEU A 558 3.23 7.64 30.78
C LEU A 558 3.92 8.20 32.02
N GLY A 559 5.03 8.92 31.85
CA GLY A 559 5.79 9.63 32.88
C GLY A 559 5.09 10.86 33.46
N SER A 560 3.76 10.79 33.63
CA SER A 560 3.04 11.51 34.68
C SER A 560 2.26 10.50 35.51
N PRO A 561 2.85 10.11 36.64
CA PRO A 561 2.11 10.05 37.88
C PRO A 561 2.84 10.89 38.92
N HIS A 562 2.11 11.79 39.58
CA HIS A 562 2.42 12.41 40.87
C HIS A 562 3.89 12.43 41.34
N TYR A 563 4.48 13.61 41.36
CA TYR A 563 5.49 13.94 42.37
C TYR A 563 4.89 14.95 43.38
N PRO A 564 4.37 14.50 44.54
CA PRO A 564 4.11 15.37 45.70
C PRO A 564 5.41 15.67 46.48
N GLN A 565 6.58 15.22 46.01
CA GLN A 565 7.82 15.30 46.80
C GLN A 565 8.80 16.38 46.35
N PHE A 566 8.66 16.94 45.14
CA PHE A 566 9.46 18.13 44.76
C PHE A 566 8.85 19.43 45.31
N GLY A 567 7.53 19.45 45.54
CA GLY A 567 6.85 20.55 46.24
C GLY A 567 7.29 20.70 47.70
N ARG A 568 7.60 19.60 48.42
CA ARG A 568 8.11 19.66 49.80
C ARG A 568 9.57 20.07 49.89
N LEU A 569 10.41 19.65 48.92
CA LEU A 569 11.80 20.10 48.83
C LEU A 569 11.88 21.60 48.48
N VAL A 570 11.05 22.07 47.55
CA VAL A 570 10.97 23.48 47.17
C VAL A 570 10.31 24.33 48.27
N PHE A 571 9.31 23.84 49.00
CA PHE A 571 8.79 24.56 50.18
C PHE A 571 9.80 24.58 51.35
N SER A 572 10.62 23.55 51.55
CA SER A 572 11.66 23.56 52.59
C SER A 572 12.81 24.52 52.26
N TYR A 573 13.13 24.67 50.96
CA TYR A 573 14.12 25.64 50.47
C TYR A 573 13.58 27.07 50.48
N LEU A 574 12.29 27.28 50.15
CA LEU A 574 11.64 28.59 50.24
C LEU A 574 11.39 29.05 51.68
N LYS A 575 11.18 28.13 52.64
CA LYS A 575 11.11 28.46 54.08
C LYS A 575 12.48 28.84 54.66
N LYS A 576 13.59 28.33 54.09
CA LYS A 576 14.95 28.74 54.43
C LYS A 576 15.35 30.11 53.84
N PHE A 577 14.80 30.47 52.66
CA PHE A 577 15.01 31.81 52.08
C PHE A 577 14.05 32.89 52.63
N SER A 578 12.89 32.52 53.16
CA SER A 578 11.97 33.45 53.84
C SER A 578 12.40 33.84 55.27
N LYS A 579 13.41 33.18 55.86
CA LYS A 579 13.97 33.52 57.18
C LYS A 579 15.32 34.24 57.13
N ALA A 580 15.88 34.49 55.95
CA ALA A 580 17.15 35.21 55.76
C ALA A 580 16.97 36.64 55.19
N GLY A 581 15.76 37.19 55.28
CA GLY A 581 15.42 38.56 54.89
C GLY A 581 14.82 39.42 56.00
N ASN A 582 15.02 39.04 57.26
CA ASN A 582 14.72 39.86 58.45
C ASN A 582 15.88 39.72 59.47
N ALA A 583 17.05 40.24 59.11
CA ALA A 583 18.09 40.67 60.05
C ALA A 583 19.15 41.48 59.29
N LYS A 584 19.04 42.81 59.47
CA LYS A 584 19.92 43.91 59.02
C LYS A 584 19.82 44.32 57.56
#